data_AF-A0A847HVX6-F1
#
_entry.id   AF-A0A847HVX6-F1
#
_cell.length_a   1.000
_cell.length_b   1.000
_cell.length_c   1.000
_cell.angle_alpha   90.00
_cell.angle_beta   90.00
_cell.angle_gamma   90.00
#
_symmetry.space_group_name_H-M   'P 1'
#
loop_
_entity.id
_entity.type
_entity.pdbx_description
1 polymer ?
#
loop_
_entity_poly.entity_id
_entity_poly.type
_entity_poly.pdbx_seq_one_letter_code
_entity_poly.pdbx_strand_id
1 'polypeptide(L)'
;MSAPIRHYLRAPSLTVGGAAAFLRAAYVLAFMGQVAAAVLVGVLVVLLAGGVTRSPSSLLAWVLVGLALLQLPVITFATARLGAVKGGAGARRAALHGALVTGVLLASSAWFLSLALATGQSGPPLFLLLALTLFAYGLGFLLTGRLGRVAASEAFEEPDAPAQ
;
A
#
# COMPACT_ATOMS: atom_id res chain seq x y z
N MET A 1 -2.73 -6.67 -19.84
CA MET A 1 -1.92 -7.19 -18.71
C MET A 1 -0.44 -7.00 -19.04
N SER A 2 0.32 -6.29 -18.22
CA SER A 2 1.72 -5.93 -18.53
C SER A 2 2.63 -7.17 -18.56
N ALA A 3 3.70 -7.13 -19.37
CA ALA A 3 4.70 -8.20 -19.48
C ALA A 3 5.25 -8.69 -18.12
N PRO A 4 5.62 -7.82 -17.16
CA PRO A 4 6.14 -8.27 -15.85
C PRO A 4 5.10 -8.99 -14.98
N ILE A 5 3.81 -8.59 -15.02
CA ILE A 5 2.75 -9.31 -14.30
C ILE A 5 2.54 -10.71 -14.89
N ARG A 6 2.57 -10.84 -16.22
CA ARG A 6 2.48 -12.14 -16.90
C ARG A 6 3.63 -13.07 -16.50
N HIS A 7 4.85 -12.56 -16.48
CA HIS A 7 6.03 -13.33 -16.10
C HIS A 7 5.93 -13.82 -14.64
N TYR A 8 5.60 -12.93 -13.70
CA TYR A 8 5.41 -13.30 -12.30
C TYR A 8 4.33 -14.38 -12.09
N LEU A 9 3.19 -14.26 -12.79
CA LEU A 9 2.08 -15.21 -12.64
C LEU A 9 2.32 -16.57 -13.30
N ARG A 10 3.17 -16.65 -14.33
CA ARG A 10 3.35 -17.88 -15.14
C ARG A 10 4.73 -18.53 -15.02
N ALA A 11 5.67 -17.94 -14.28
CA ALA A 11 6.99 -18.54 -14.10
C ALA A 11 6.88 -19.94 -13.47
N PRO A 12 7.59 -20.96 -13.96
CA PRO A 12 7.49 -22.33 -13.43
C PRO A 12 7.83 -22.38 -11.94
N SER A 13 8.86 -21.65 -11.53
CA SER A 13 9.19 -21.41 -10.12
C SER A 13 9.63 -19.95 -9.90
N LEU A 14 9.48 -19.46 -8.68
CA LEU A 14 9.94 -18.14 -8.26
C LEU A 14 10.82 -18.29 -7.01
N THR A 15 11.93 -17.56 -6.98
CA THR A 15 12.70 -17.42 -5.74
C THR A 15 11.94 -16.53 -4.76
N VAL A 16 12.06 -16.81 -3.45
CA VAL A 16 11.43 -16.00 -2.39
C VAL A 16 11.84 -14.53 -2.51
N GLY A 17 13.12 -14.27 -2.79
CA GLY A 17 13.64 -12.92 -2.97
C GLY A 17 13.05 -12.20 -4.18
N GLY A 18 12.98 -12.88 -5.34
CA GLY A 18 12.40 -12.32 -6.56
C GLY A 18 10.90 -12.03 -6.41
N ALA A 19 10.15 -12.95 -5.79
CA ALA A 19 8.74 -12.74 -5.50
C ALA A 19 8.51 -11.58 -4.53
N ALA A 20 9.29 -11.49 -3.45
CA ALA A 20 9.20 -10.39 -2.49
C ALA A 20 9.54 -9.04 -3.13
N ALA A 21 10.56 -8.98 -4.00
CA ALA A 21 10.94 -7.77 -4.71
C ALA A 21 9.83 -7.28 -5.66
N PHE A 22 9.23 -8.19 -6.43
CA PHE A 22 8.11 -7.86 -7.31
C PHE A 22 6.89 -7.36 -6.53
N LEU A 23 6.53 -8.04 -5.44
CA LEU A 23 5.41 -7.64 -4.60
C LEU A 23 5.64 -6.28 -3.94
N ARG A 24 6.87 -6.01 -3.46
CA ARG A 24 7.26 -4.69 -2.94
C ARG A 24 7.13 -3.61 -4.00
N ALA A 25 7.55 -3.88 -5.24
CA ALA A 25 7.38 -2.91 -6.33
C ALA A 25 5.89 -2.62 -6.62
N ALA A 26 5.04 -3.66 -6.64
CA ALA A 26 3.60 -3.49 -6.80
C ALA A 26 2.98 -2.69 -5.65
N TYR A 27 3.38 -2.97 -4.41
CA TYR A 27 3.00 -2.21 -3.23
C TYR A 27 3.42 -0.73 -3.33
N VAL A 28 4.69 -0.45 -3.65
CA VAL A 28 5.22 0.91 -3.79
C VAL A 28 4.45 1.66 -4.87
N LEU A 29 4.18 1.02 -6.01
CA LEU A 29 3.40 1.64 -7.08
C LEU A 29 1.99 2.01 -6.63
N ALA A 30 1.29 1.11 -5.93
CA ALA A 30 -0.05 1.37 -5.42
C ALA A 30 -0.05 2.50 -4.36
N PHE A 31 0.89 2.44 -3.42
CA PHE A 31 1.02 3.45 -2.36
C PHE A 31 1.36 4.82 -2.93
N MET A 32 2.39 4.91 -3.79
CA MET A 32 2.80 6.17 -4.42
C MET A 32 1.74 6.71 -5.38
N GLY A 33 1.00 5.83 -6.06
CA GLY A 33 -0.17 6.22 -6.85
C GLY A 33 -1.23 6.91 -6.00
N GLN A 34 -1.53 6.39 -4.82
CA GLN A 34 -2.46 7.02 -3.87
C GLN A 34 -1.90 8.32 -3.27
N VAL A 35 -0.61 8.40 -2.96
CA VAL A 35 0.04 9.64 -2.52
C VAL A 35 -0.08 10.71 -3.61
N ALA A 36 0.25 10.38 -4.85
CA ALA A 36 0.14 11.30 -5.99
C ALA A 36 -1.32 11.75 -6.22
N ALA A 37 -2.28 10.82 -6.13
CA ALA A 37 -3.70 11.15 -6.21
C ALA A 37 -4.13 12.09 -5.08
N ALA A 38 -3.73 11.81 -3.84
CA ALA A 38 -4.05 12.65 -2.69
C ALA A 38 -3.48 14.06 -2.86
N VAL A 39 -2.22 14.19 -3.30
CA VAL A 39 -1.58 15.48 -3.60
C VAL A 39 -2.34 16.22 -4.69
N LEU A 40 -2.65 15.55 -5.80
CA LEU A 40 -3.40 16.13 -6.91
C LEU A 40 -4.77 16.64 -6.43
N VAL A 41 -5.52 15.83 -5.68
CA VAL A 41 -6.81 16.23 -5.11
C VAL A 41 -6.66 17.42 -4.17
N GLY A 42 -5.65 17.42 -3.29
CA GLY A 42 -5.37 18.56 -2.42
C GLY A 42 -5.11 19.85 -3.19
N VAL A 43 -4.29 19.79 -4.24
CA VAL A 43 -4.02 20.92 -5.14
C VAL A 43 -5.30 21.39 -5.82
N LEU A 44 -6.09 20.46 -6.40
CA LEU A 44 -7.35 20.79 -7.06
C LEU A 44 -8.35 21.44 -6.10
N VAL A 45 -8.46 20.95 -4.86
CA VAL A 45 -9.32 21.55 -3.84
C VAL A 45 -8.89 22.98 -3.54
N VAL A 46 -7.60 23.25 -3.39
CA VAL A 46 -7.10 24.62 -3.14
C VAL A 46 -7.38 25.54 -4.33
N LEU A 47 -7.13 25.07 -5.56
CA LEU A 47 -7.34 25.85 -6.78
C LEU A 47 -8.83 26.15 -7.02
N LEU A 48 -9.69 25.14 -6.90
CA LEU A 48 -11.13 25.26 -7.16
C LEU A 48 -11.85 26.07 -6.06
N ALA A 49 -11.36 26.03 -4.82
CA ALA A 49 -11.90 26.83 -3.74
C ALA A 49 -11.40 28.29 -3.74
N GLY A 50 -10.59 28.70 -4.73
CA GLY A 50 -10.07 30.07 -4.85
C GLY A 50 -9.20 30.50 -3.66
N GLY A 51 -8.60 29.56 -2.93
CA GLY A 51 -7.80 29.85 -1.73
C GLY A 51 -8.60 30.30 -0.49
N VAL A 52 -9.93 30.44 -0.58
CA VAL A 52 -10.80 30.94 0.50
C VAL A 52 -10.94 29.93 1.66
N THR A 53 -10.68 28.65 1.42
CA THR A 53 -10.87 27.55 2.38
C THR A 53 -9.69 27.32 3.35
N ARG A 54 -8.68 28.20 3.38
CA ARG A 54 -7.60 28.13 4.39
C ARG A 54 -8.11 28.63 5.75
N SER A 55 -8.79 27.73 6.45
CA SER A 55 -9.25 27.88 7.83
C SER A 55 -8.43 26.94 8.72
N PRO A 56 -7.25 27.39 9.20
CA PRO A 56 -6.45 26.57 10.10
C PRO A 56 -7.22 26.34 11.40
N SER A 57 -7.37 25.07 11.79
CA SER A 57 -8.10 24.65 12.97
C SER A 57 -7.27 23.59 13.68
N SER A 58 -6.77 23.94 14.86
CA SER A 58 -5.96 23.03 15.69
C SER A 58 -6.72 21.74 15.99
N LEU A 59 -8.03 21.84 16.27
CA LEU A 59 -8.89 20.69 16.50
C LEU A 59 -8.95 19.78 15.27
N LEU A 60 -9.17 20.35 14.08
CA LEU A 60 -9.19 19.56 12.84
C LEU A 60 -7.86 18.82 12.62
N ALA A 61 -6.73 19.52 12.80
CA ALA A 61 -5.41 18.93 12.62
C ALA A 61 -5.18 17.71 13.53
N TRP A 62 -5.57 17.82 14.81
CA TRP A 62 -5.47 16.70 15.76
C TRP A 62 -6.49 15.60 15.52
N VAL A 63 -7.70 15.92 15.03
CA VAL A 63 -8.68 14.92 14.60
C VAL A 63 -8.12 14.09 13.44
N LEU A 64 -7.49 14.72 12.45
CA LEU A 64 -6.86 14.01 11.34
C LEU A 64 -5.73 13.09 11.82
N VAL A 65 -4.91 13.52 12.79
CA VAL A 65 -3.92 12.67 13.44
C VAL A 65 -4.57 11.49 14.17
N GLY A 66 -5.62 11.74 14.94
CA GLY A 66 -6.36 10.70 15.68
C GLY A 66 -6.95 9.65 14.74
N LEU A 67 -7.56 10.08 13.63
CA LEU A 67 -8.07 9.18 12.60
C LEU A 67 -6.95 8.38 11.93
N ALA A 68 -5.81 9.02 11.63
CA ALA A 68 -4.64 8.35 11.07
C ALA A 68 -4.07 7.28 12.02
N LEU A 69 -4.08 7.53 13.32
CA LEU A 69 -3.66 6.56 14.34
C LEU A 69 -4.67 5.42 14.48
N LEU A 70 -5.97 5.72 14.52
CA LEU A 70 -7.02 4.73 14.72
C LEU A 70 -7.13 3.74 13.55
N GLN A 71 -6.88 4.19 12.32
CA GLN A 71 -6.93 3.31 11.16
C GLN A 71 -5.75 2.33 11.08
N LEU A 72 -4.58 2.68 11.66
CA LEU A 72 -3.37 1.86 11.50
C LEU A 72 -3.54 0.44 12.04
N PRO A 73 -4.06 0.21 13.27
CA PRO A 73 -4.35 -1.14 13.76
C PRO A 73 -5.33 -1.90 12.88
N VAL A 74 -6.39 -1.25 12.41
CA VAL A 74 -7.44 -1.86 11.57
C VAL A 74 -6.85 -2.32 10.24
N ILE A 75 -6.10 -1.46 9.58
CA ILE A 75 -5.45 -1.76 8.29
C ILE A 75 -4.38 -2.83 8.48
N THR A 76 -3.57 -2.75 9.53
CA THR A 76 -2.54 -3.75 9.83
C THR A 76 -3.16 -5.11 10.10
N PHE A 77 -4.26 -5.17 10.85
CA PHE A 77 -5.00 -6.39 11.09
C PHE A 77 -5.60 -6.97 9.80
N ALA A 78 -6.28 -6.14 8.99
CA ALA A 78 -6.87 -6.56 7.73
C ALA A 78 -5.81 -7.12 6.76
N THR A 79 -4.67 -6.44 6.63
CA THR A 79 -3.57 -6.84 5.76
C THR A 79 -2.84 -8.09 6.27
N ALA A 80 -2.67 -8.24 7.59
CA ALA A 80 -2.16 -9.46 8.18
C ALA A 80 -3.06 -10.66 7.91
N ARG A 81 -4.39 -10.49 7.91
CA ARG A 81 -5.36 -11.54 7.58
C ARG A 81 -5.32 -11.89 6.08
N LEU A 82 -5.15 -10.91 5.20
CA LEU A 82 -4.92 -11.15 3.77
C LEU A 82 -3.62 -11.90 3.50
N GLY A 83 -2.61 -11.73 4.35
CA GLY A 83 -1.34 -12.48 4.27
C GLY A 83 -1.38 -13.89 4.86
N ALA A 84 -2.48 -14.28 5.53
CA ALA A 84 -2.66 -15.62 6.09
C ALA A 84 -3.10 -16.66 5.05
N VAL A 85 -3.13 -16.29 3.76
CA VAL A 85 -3.43 -17.20 2.65
C VAL A 85 -2.43 -18.36 2.68
N LYS A 86 -2.95 -19.58 2.82
CA LYS A 86 -2.16 -20.80 2.77
C LYS A 86 -1.64 -21.00 1.33
N GLY A 87 -0.41 -21.47 1.20
CA GLY A 87 0.22 -21.75 -0.09
C GLY A 87 -0.58 -22.74 -0.94
N GLY A 88 -0.32 -22.76 -2.25
CA GLY A 88 -1.03 -23.59 -3.23
C GLY A 88 -1.38 -22.84 -4.51
N ALA A 89 -2.28 -23.42 -5.30
CA ALA A 89 -2.75 -22.83 -6.56
C ALA A 89 -3.40 -21.45 -6.33
N GLY A 90 -2.95 -20.43 -7.04
CA GLY A 90 -3.42 -19.04 -6.94
C GLY A 90 -2.73 -18.20 -5.86
N ALA A 91 -1.75 -18.74 -5.13
CA ALA A 91 -1.05 -18.02 -4.06
C ALA A 91 -0.34 -16.75 -4.57
N ARG A 92 0.23 -16.77 -5.78
CA ARG A 92 0.87 -15.59 -6.40
C ARG A 92 -0.11 -14.48 -6.69
N ARG A 93 -1.31 -14.82 -7.18
CA ARG A 93 -2.37 -13.84 -7.47
C ARG A 93 -2.94 -13.26 -6.17
N ALA A 94 -3.15 -14.10 -5.16
CA ALA A 94 -3.57 -13.65 -3.83
C ALA A 94 -2.52 -12.73 -3.18
N ALA A 95 -1.24 -13.06 -3.27
CA ALA A 95 -0.15 -12.24 -2.75
C ALA A 95 -0.06 -10.88 -3.47
N LEU A 96 -0.22 -10.87 -4.81
CA LEU A 96 -0.25 -9.63 -5.59
C LEU A 96 -1.45 -8.74 -5.21
N HIS A 97 -2.63 -9.34 -5.08
CA HIS A 97 -3.82 -8.61 -4.63
C HIS A 97 -3.62 -8.06 -3.20
N GLY A 98 -3.07 -8.87 -2.29
CA GLY A 98 -2.72 -8.46 -0.94
C GLY A 98 -1.75 -7.28 -0.92
N ALA A 99 -0.69 -7.30 -1.75
CA ALA A 99 0.27 -6.22 -1.87
C ALA A 99 -0.38 -4.90 -2.34
N LEU A 100 -1.24 -4.98 -3.37
CA LEU A 100 -1.93 -3.81 -3.92
C LEU A 100 -2.92 -3.22 -2.91
N VAL A 101 -3.77 -4.06 -2.31
CA VAL A 101 -4.75 -3.63 -1.29
C VAL A 101 -4.04 -3.04 -0.08
N THR A 102 -2.95 -3.65 0.38
CA THR A 102 -2.12 -3.11 1.47
C THR A 102 -1.57 -1.73 1.12
N GLY A 103 -1.07 -1.55 -0.10
CA GLY A 103 -0.59 -0.25 -0.61
C GLY A 103 -1.68 0.82 -0.59
N VAL A 104 -2.88 0.49 -1.09
CA VAL A 104 -4.02 1.42 -1.12
C VAL A 104 -4.49 1.79 0.28
N LEU A 105 -4.69 0.80 1.15
CA LEU A 105 -5.22 1.04 2.49
C LEU A 105 -4.26 1.85 3.36
N LEU A 106 -2.96 1.51 3.36
CA LEU A 106 -1.97 2.23 4.17
C LEU A 106 -1.73 3.66 3.68
N ALA A 107 -1.94 3.93 2.39
CA ALA A 107 -1.85 5.27 1.83
C ALA A 107 -2.99 6.21 2.28
N SER A 108 -4.01 5.72 3.00
CA SER A 108 -5.07 6.55 3.62
C SER A 108 -4.51 7.69 4.48
N SER A 109 -3.35 7.49 5.11
CA SER A 109 -2.63 8.52 5.87
C SER A 109 -2.20 9.72 5.01
N ALA A 110 -1.84 9.49 3.74
CA ALA A 110 -1.48 10.55 2.80
C ALA A 110 -2.67 11.43 2.42
N TRP A 111 -3.89 10.89 2.45
CA TRP A 111 -5.11 11.66 2.23
C TRP A 111 -5.37 12.65 3.37
N PHE A 112 -5.15 12.24 4.62
CA PHE A 112 -5.24 13.14 5.77
C PHE A 112 -4.15 14.21 5.75
N LEU A 113 -2.92 13.85 5.38
CA LEU A 113 -1.83 14.82 5.19
C LEU A 113 -2.16 15.83 4.08
N SER A 114 -2.68 15.37 2.95
CA SER A 114 -3.10 16.24 1.85
C SER A 114 -4.22 17.20 2.27
N LEU A 115 -5.23 16.70 3.01
CA LEU A 115 -6.31 17.55 3.53
C LEU A 115 -5.82 18.58 4.55
N ALA A 116 -4.88 18.19 5.42
CA ALA A 116 -4.25 19.11 6.36
C ALA A 116 -3.49 20.22 5.62
N LEU A 117 -2.74 19.89 4.57
CA LEU A 117 -2.06 20.88 3.73
C LEU A 117 -3.05 21.78 2.97
N ALA A 118 -4.10 21.21 2.39
CA ALA A 118 -5.11 21.95 1.63
C ALA A 118 -5.87 22.95 2.52
N THR A 119 -6.13 22.60 3.78
CA THR A 119 -6.78 23.49 4.76
C THR A 119 -5.80 24.45 5.46
N GLY A 120 -4.51 24.41 5.11
CA GLY A 120 -3.49 25.31 5.65
C GLY A 120 -3.05 25.00 7.08
N GLN A 121 -3.22 23.75 7.55
CA GLN A 121 -2.74 23.36 8.87
C GLN A 121 -1.21 23.43 8.95
N SER A 122 -0.69 23.75 10.14
CA SER A 122 0.75 23.84 10.40
C SER A 122 1.09 23.35 11.82
N GLY A 123 2.39 23.23 12.11
CA GLY A 123 2.88 22.84 13.42
C GLY A 123 2.96 21.32 13.65
N PRO A 124 3.03 20.86 14.92
CA PRO A 124 3.29 19.47 15.27
C PRO A 124 2.38 18.42 14.62
N PRO A 125 1.06 18.63 14.46
CA PRO A 125 0.17 17.66 13.82
C PRO A 125 0.58 17.30 12.38
N LEU A 126 1.09 18.28 11.63
CA LEU A 126 1.51 18.07 10.25
C LEU A 126 2.74 17.15 10.17
N PHE A 127 3.71 17.37 11.06
CA PHE A 127 4.89 16.50 11.19
C PHE A 127 4.50 15.08 11.61
N LEU A 128 3.52 14.94 12.52
CA LEU A 128 3.00 13.63 12.91
C LEU A 128 2.29 12.92 11.76
N LEU A 129 1.46 13.62 10.97
CA LEU A 129 0.81 13.04 9.78
C LEU A 129 1.84 12.57 8.74
N LEU A 130 2.90 13.36 8.52
CA LEU A 130 4.01 12.96 7.66
C LEU A 130 4.73 11.73 8.22
N ALA A 131 5.08 11.73 9.50
CA ALA A 131 5.72 10.59 10.15
C ALA A 131 4.87 9.32 10.09
N LEU A 132 3.54 9.43 10.30
CA LEU A 132 2.60 8.32 10.17
C LEU A 132 2.50 7.82 8.74
N THR A 133 2.56 8.70 7.75
CA THR A 133 2.57 8.31 6.33
C THR A 133 3.85 7.54 5.98
N LEU A 134 5.00 8.01 6.44
CA LEU A 134 6.29 7.32 6.26
C LEU A 134 6.34 5.98 7.01
N PHE A 135 5.77 5.94 8.22
CA PHE A 135 5.64 4.71 8.99
C PHE A 135 4.73 3.70 8.29
N ALA A 136 3.58 4.13 7.77
CA ALA A 136 2.67 3.30 6.99
C ALA A 136 3.36 2.76 5.72
N TYR A 137 4.19 3.58 5.07
CA TYR A 137 5.02 3.15 3.95
C TYR A 137 6.00 2.02 4.35
N GLY A 138 6.79 2.24 5.41
CA GLY A 138 7.75 1.26 5.91
C GLY A 138 7.08 -0.05 6.35
N LEU A 139 5.97 0.05 7.08
CA LEU A 139 5.21 -1.09 7.55
C LEU A 139 4.67 -1.93 6.39
N GLY A 140 4.05 -1.30 5.39
CA GLY A 140 3.54 -2.00 4.21
C GLY A 140 4.62 -2.69 3.40
N PHE A 141 5.79 -2.07 3.28
CA PHE A 141 6.97 -2.66 2.62
C PHE A 141 7.45 -3.94 3.32
N LEU A 142 7.46 -3.94 4.66
CA LEU A 142 7.82 -5.10 5.47
C LEU A 142 6.76 -6.21 5.38
N LEU A 143 5.49 -5.87 5.53
CA LEU A 143 4.37 -6.82 5.46
C LEU A 143 4.34 -7.53 4.10
N THR A 144 4.47 -6.76 3.02
CA THR A 144 4.47 -7.29 1.64
C THR A 144 5.67 -8.18 1.36
N GLY A 145 6.84 -7.87 1.95
CA GLY A 145 8.02 -8.72 1.83
C GLY A 145 7.80 -10.14 2.39
N ARG A 146 6.96 -10.29 3.43
CA ARG A 146 6.65 -11.61 4.01
C ARG A 146 5.81 -12.47 3.08
N LEU A 147 5.02 -11.86 2.18
CA LEU A 147 4.19 -12.56 1.19
C LEU A 147 5.01 -13.27 0.11
N GLY A 148 6.27 -12.89 -0.10
CA GLY A 148 7.16 -13.54 -1.07
C GLY A 148 7.34 -15.05 -0.80
N ARG A 149 7.32 -15.47 0.47
CA ARG A 149 7.34 -16.89 0.83
C ARG A 149 6.09 -17.65 0.40
N VAL A 150 4.93 -17.00 0.53
CA VAL A 150 3.63 -17.57 0.12
C VAL A 150 3.58 -17.67 -1.41
N ALA A 151 4.00 -16.63 -2.11
CA ALA A 151 4.07 -16.63 -3.58
C ALA A 151 5.04 -17.69 -4.15
N ALA A 152 6.19 -17.88 -3.50
CA ALA A 152 7.18 -18.88 -3.91
C ALA A 152 6.74 -20.33 -3.62
N SER A 153 5.71 -20.54 -2.79
CA SER A 153 5.17 -21.89 -2.51
C SER A 153 4.34 -22.46 -3.66
N GLU A 154 3.94 -21.62 -4.63
CA GLU A 154 3.27 -22.06 -5.84
C GLU A 154 4.32 -22.49 -6.88
N ALA A 155 4.51 -23.80 -7.01
CA ALA A 155 5.24 -24.44 -8.11
C ALA A 155 4.25 -24.90 -9.17
N PHE A 156 4.51 -24.58 -10.43
CA PHE A 156 3.79 -25.20 -11.54
C PHE A 156 4.54 -26.48 -11.92
N GLU A 157 3.89 -27.62 -11.74
CA GLU A 157 4.41 -28.91 -12.19
C GLU A 157 4.52 -28.89 -13.72
N GLU A 158 5.70 -29.24 -14.24
CA GLU A 158 5.95 -29.31 -15.68
C GLU A 158 5.19 -30.53 -16.22
N PRO A 159 4.27 -30.37 -17.20
CA PRO A 159 3.63 -31.52 -17.81
C PRO A 159 4.71 -32.30 -18.57
N ASP A 160 4.85 -33.59 -18.23
CA ASP A 160 5.64 -34.63 -18.89
C ASP A 160 7.16 -34.68 -18.56
N ALA A 161 7.47 -35.38 -17.46
CA ALA A 161 8.61 -36.30 -17.50
C ALA A 161 8.09 -37.64 -18.07
N PRO A 162 8.55 -38.12 -19.23
CA PRO A 162 8.13 -39.42 -19.74
C PRO A 162 8.56 -40.51 -18.76
N ALA A 163 7.60 -41.37 -18.39
CA ALA A 163 7.87 -42.57 -17.62
C ALA A 163 8.90 -43.42 -18.38
N GLN A 164 10.05 -43.66 -17.75
CA GLN A 164 11.04 -44.64 -18.22
C GLN A 164 10.57 -46.05 -17.91
#